data_AF-A0AAD8MMP9-F1
#
_entry.id   AF-A0AAD8MMP9-F1
#
_cell.length_a   1.000
_cell.length_b   1.000
_cell.length_c   1.000
_cell.angle_alpha   90.00
_cell.angle_beta   90.00
_cell.angle_gamma   90.00
#
_symmetry.space_group_name_H-M   'P 1'
#
loop_
_entity.id
_entity.type
_entity.pdbx_description
1 polymer ?
#
loop_
_entity_poly.entity_id
_entity_poly.type
_entity_poly.pdbx_seq_one_letter_code
_entity_poly.pdbx_strand_id
1 'polypeptide(L)'
;MDLLKLLAYQKSRRPKFALLVLIQFNLLKVASSSLGFGPQLAMQLAERLYTQGFISYPRTESTAYPSSFDFRGALEVLRNNSVSGNDVQKLLADGYIKPRSGTDVGDHPPITPMRSALEDMLGYDAWRVYQYVCQHFLGTLSPDCKFIRTKIDFLVGVEFFNCTGQNVTVKGFTSLMPWLAVSEKSLHRLTKGEKIELSKVELYEGYTAPPDYLSESELISLMEKNGIGTDASIPVHINNISERNYVQVQAGRRPSQPFSCCATFQQKFSYFVKKIENMDSLFEAQFSPLSDGKCPRYMKYISSLPSRLFCGTCEEVYFVPQKGTIKLYKEIMCPLERTTLSF
;
A
#
# COMPACT_ATOMS: atom_id res chain seq x y z
N MET A 1 -7.34 -52.19 15.14
CA MET A 1 -7.60 -50.75 14.90
C MET A 1 -6.33 -50.00 15.21
N ASP A 2 -5.83 -49.21 14.28
CA ASP A 2 -4.68 -48.37 14.55
C ASP A 2 -5.05 -47.32 15.60
N LEU A 3 -4.15 -47.11 16.55
CA LEU A 3 -4.33 -46.11 17.61
C LEU A 3 -3.50 -44.89 17.28
N LEU A 4 -4.09 -43.72 17.47
CA LEU A 4 -3.39 -42.45 17.34
C LEU A 4 -2.52 -42.27 18.59
N LYS A 5 -1.22 -42.54 18.46
CA LYS A 5 -0.27 -42.41 19.58
C LYS A 5 0.29 -41.00 19.61
N LEU A 6 0.15 -40.32 20.75
CA LEU A 6 0.74 -39.01 20.94
C LEU A 6 2.26 -39.11 21.15
N LEU A 7 3.03 -38.45 20.29
CA LEU A 7 4.49 -38.38 20.37
C LEU A 7 4.98 -37.17 21.16
N ALA A 8 4.42 -35.99 20.89
CA ALA A 8 4.83 -34.74 21.49
C ALA A 8 3.64 -33.82 21.73
N TYR A 9 3.66 -33.14 22.88
CA TYR A 9 2.71 -32.09 23.24
C TYR A 9 3.52 -30.85 23.60
N GLN A 10 3.49 -29.84 22.75
CA GLN A 10 4.31 -28.64 22.89
C GLN A 10 3.42 -27.42 23.07
N LYS A 11 3.63 -26.69 24.16
CA LYS A 11 3.03 -25.36 24.37
C LYS A 11 4.11 -24.30 24.28
N SER A 12 3.82 -23.25 23.51
CA SER A 12 4.66 -22.06 23.44
C SER A 12 3.82 -20.81 23.57
N ARG A 13 4.25 -19.87 24.40
CA ARG A 13 3.70 -18.51 24.42
C ARG A 13 4.26 -17.78 23.21
N ARG A 14 3.39 -17.19 22.40
CA ARG A 14 3.76 -16.48 21.18
C ARG A 14 3.19 -15.07 21.22
N PRO A 15 4.00 -14.04 20.93
CA PRO A 15 3.49 -12.73 20.62
C PRO A 15 3.08 -12.67 19.15
N LYS A 16 2.03 -11.91 18.86
CA LYS A 16 1.79 -11.29 17.57
C LYS A 16 2.04 -9.80 17.78
N PHE A 17 3.13 -9.32 17.20
CA PHE A 17 3.59 -7.95 17.38
C PHE A 17 2.59 -6.96 16.79
N ALA A 18 2.38 -5.83 17.49
CA ALA A 18 1.64 -4.69 17.00
C ALA A 18 2.21 -4.19 15.66
N LEU A 19 1.38 -3.56 14.84
CA LEU A 19 1.78 -3.11 13.50
C LEU A 19 2.94 -2.11 13.55
N LEU A 20 3.68 -2.03 12.44
CA LEU A 20 4.56 -0.87 12.21
C LEU A 20 3.70 0.36 11.93
N VAL A 21 4.29 1.55 12.05
CA VAL A 21 3.61 2.81 11.75
C VAL A 21 3.06 2.84 10.32
N LEU A 22 2.02 3.64 10.11
CA LEU A 22 1.36 3.71 8.82
C LEU A 22 2.16 4.60 7.86
N ILE A 23 2.57 4.04 6.74
CA ILE A 23 3.18 4.76 5.62
C ILE A 23 2.29 4.62 4.38
N GLN A 24 2.57 5.39 3.32
CA GLN A 24 1.75 5.41 2.12
C GLN A 24 1.53 4.01 1.56
N PHE A 25 2.62 3.26 1.39
CA PHE A 25 2.59 1.91 0.84
C PHE A 25 1.63 0.97 1.59
N ASN A 26 1.70 0.97 2.93
CA ASN A 26 0.82 0.16 3.78
C ASN A 26 -0.65 0.58 3.64
N LEU A 27 -0.92 1.89 3.56
CA LEU A 27 -2.26 2.41 3.35
C LEU A 27 -2.84 1.92 2.02
N LEU A 28 -2.08 2.00 0.92
CA LEU A 28 -2.53 1.56 -0.41
C LEU A 28 -2.88 0.07 -0.46
N LYS A 29 -2.07 -0.78 0.19
CA LYS A 29 -2.30 -2.22 0.25
C LYS A 29 -3.60 -2.57 0.97
N VAL A 30 -3.84 -1.92 2.11
CA VAL A 30 -5.07 -2.17 2.88
C VAL A 30 -6.29 -1.55 2.19
N ALA A 31 -6.11 -0.38 1.56
CA ALA A 31 -7.16 0.22 0.76
C ALA A 31 -7.64 -0.73 -0.36
N SER A 32 -6.71 -1.39 -1.05
CA SER A 32 -7.05 -2.36 -2.09
C SER A 32 -7.62 -3.67 -1.52
N SER A 33 -6.91 -4.32 -0.60
CA SER A 33 -7.27 -5.66 -0.11
C SER A 33 -8.48 -5.69 0.82
N SER A 34 -8.73 -4.61 1.57
CA SER A 34 -9.73 -4.58 2.65
C SER A 34 -10.80 -3.50 2.45
N LEU A 35 -10.43 -2.32 1.93
CA LEU A 35 -11.40 -1.23 1.73
C LEU A 35 -12.07 -1.27 0.35
N GLY A 36 -11.50 -1.98 -0.62
CA GLY A 36 -12.00 -2.08 -1.99
C GLY A 36 -11.66 -0.88 -2.87
N PHE A 37 -10.78 0.01 -2.43
CA PHE A 37 -10.36 1.20 -3.18
C PHE A 37 -9.12 0.93 -4.03
N GLY A 38 -9.13 1.47 -5.26
CA GLY A 38 -7.92 1.46 -6.08
C GLY A 38 -6.86 2.40 -5.52
N PRO A 39 -5.58 2.19 -5.84
CA PRO A 39 -4.49 2.97 -5.28
C PRO A 39 -4.66 4.48 -5.52
N GLN A 40 -5.13 4.86 -6.71
CA GLN A 40 -5.39 6.26 -7.08
C GLN A 40 -6.50 6.89 -6.23
N LEU A 41 -7.65 6.21 -6.11
CA LEU A 41 -8.76 6.69 -5.27
C LEU A 41 -8.36 6.76 -3.80
N ALA A 42 -7.63 5.75 -3.31
CA ALA A 42 -7.12 5.74 -1.94
C ALA A 42 -6.25 6.97 -1.64
N MET A 43 -5.33 7.33 -2.55
CA MET A 43 -4.54 8.55 -2.40
C MET A 43 -5.36 9.82 -2.50
N GLN A 44 -6.31 9.92 -3.43
CA GLN A 44 -7.19 11.09 -3.54
C GLN A 44 -7.98 11.31 -2.25
N LEU A 45 -8.50 10.25 -1.64
CA LEU A 45 -9.19 10.31 -0.35
C LEU A 45 -8.24 10.73 0.77
N ALA A 46 -7.04 10.16 0.85
CA ALA A 46 -6.04 10.52 1.85
C ALA A 46 -5.58 11.99 1.72
N GLU A 47 -5.36 12.48 0.50
CA GLU A 47 -5.01 13.88 0.22
C GLU A 47 -6.14 14.84 0.58
N ARG A 48 -7.39 14.45 0.33
CA ARG A 48 -8.55 15.21 0.78
C ARG A 48 -8.57 15.31 2.31
N LEU A 49 -8.35 14.19 3.01
CA LEU A 49 -8.29 14.18 4.48
C LEU A 49 -7.16 15.07 5.02
N TYR A 50 -5.99 15.02 4.39
CA TYR A 50 -4.84 15.85 4.74
C TYR A 50 -5.12 17.34 4.53
N THR A 51 -5.62 17.71 3.35
CA THR A 51 -5.92 19.11 3.00
C THR A 51 -6.99 19.71 3.92
N GLN A 52 -7.90 18.87 4.40
CA GLN A 52 -8.91 19.26 5.39
C GLN A 52 -8.39 19.26 6.84
N GLY A 53 -7.17 18.78 7.09
CA GLY A 53 -6.52 18.76 8.41
C GLY A 53 -6.90 17.58 9.31
N PHE A 54 -7.45 16.49 8.77
CA PHE A 54 -7.84 15.31 9.54
C PHE A 54 -6.69 14.32 9.77
N ILE A 55 -5.74 14.25 8.84
CA ILE A 55 -4.55 13.39 8.94
C ILE A 55 -3.29 14.17 8.57
N SER A 56 -2.11 13.66 8.94
CA SER A 56 -0.82 14.16 8.46
C SER A 56 -0.61 13.83 6.98
N TYR A 57 0.45 14.39 6.40
CA TYR A 57 0.74 14.23 4.97
C TYR A 57 0.83 12.73 4.58
N PRO A 58 0.03 12.26 3.59
CA PRO A 58 -0.15 10.84 3.34
C PRO A 58 0.93 10.22 2.44
N ARG A 59 1.79 11.05 1.83
CA ARG A 59 2.92 10.59 1.00
C ARG A 59 4.19 10.61 1.85
N THR A 60 4.44 9.49 2.52
CA THR A 60 5.55 9.31 3.45
C THR A 60 6.05 7.88 3.38
N GLU A 61 7.37 7.75 3.45
CA GLU A 61 8.10 6.48 3.57
C GLU A 61 8.74 6.32 4.97
N SER A 62 8.64 7.35 5.83
CA SER A 62 9.23 7.30 7.19
C SER A 62 8.50 6.25 8.01
N THR A 63 9.25 5.26 8.49
CA THR A 63 8.75 4.18 9.35
C THR A 63 9.02 4.46 10.84
N ALA A 64 9.44 5.67 11.17
CA ALA A 64 9.64 6.14 12.54
C ALA A 64 9.07 7.55 12.72
N TYR A 65 8.55 7.81 13.93
CA TYR A 65 8.24 9.16 14.37
C TYR A 65 9.51 9.86 14.86
N PRO A 66 9.60 11.20 14.72
CA PRO A 66 10.69 11.96 15.34
C PRO A 66 10.64 11.80 16.87
N SER A 67 11.80 11.93 17.52
CA SER A 67 11.92 11.76 18.99
C SER A 67 11.06 12.75 19.79
N SER A 68 10.76 13.91 19.20
CA SER A 68 9.93 14.98 19.76
C SER A 68 8.42 14.80 19.54
N PHE A 69 7.98 13.72 18.89
CA PHE A 69 6.57 13.54 18.54
C PHE A 69 5.67 13.39 19.79
N ASP A 70 4.62 14.20 19.86
CA ASP A 70 3.66 14.21 20.97
C ASP A 70 2.53 13.17 20.76
N PHE A 71 2.80 11.94 21.18
CA PHE A 71 1.80 10.86 21.16
C PHE A 71 0.59 11.14 22.06
N ARG A 72 0.78 11.86 23.18
CA ARG A 72 -0.31 12.15 24.12
C ARG A 72 -1.28 13.14 23.50
N GLY A 73 -0.76 14.21 22.88
CA GLY A 73 -1.56 15.18 22.13
C GLY A 73 -2.34 14.52 20.99
N ALA A 74 -1.70 13.65 20.21
CA ALA A 74 -2.36 12.91 19.13
C ALA A 74 -3.49 11.98 19.63
N LEU A 75 -3.32 11.36 20.80
CA LEU A 75 -4.38 10.59 21.46
C LEU A 75 -5.53 11.49 21.94
N GLU A 76 -5.23 12.61 22.60
CA GLU A 76 -6.25 13.53 23.14
C GLU A 76 -7.16 14.10 22.04
N VAL A 77 -6.62 14.35 20.85
CA VAL A 77 -7.39 14.74 19.66
C VAL A 77 -8.51 13.73 19.35
N LEU A 78 -8.27 12.44 19.57
CA LEU A 78 -9.22 11.36 19.29
C LEU A 78 -10.10 10.96 20.48
N ARG A 79 -9.95 11.59 21.65
CA ARG A 79 -10.62 11.19 22.89
C ARG A 79 -12.14 11.10 22.77
N ASN A 80 -12.72 12.02 22.01
CA ASN A 80 -14.17 12.13 21.79
C ASN A 80 -14.61 11.52 20.44
N ASN A 81 -13.77 10.72 19.79
CA ASN A 81 -14.16 10.03 18.56
C ASN A 81 -15.25 8.99 18.86
N SER A 82 -16.28 8.94 18.02
CA SER A 82 -17.45 8.07 18.23
C SER A 82 -17.14 6.58 18.18
N VAL A 83 -16.10 6.18 17.45
CA VAL A 83 -15.72 4.77 17.28
C VAL A 83 -14.61 4.39 18.25
N SER A 84 -13.54 5.18 18.31
CA SER A 84 -12.31 4.80 19.02
C SER A 84 -12.12 5.50 20.37
N GLY A 85 -13.05 6.37 20.79
CA GLY A 85 -12.90 7.19 22.00
C GLY A 85 -12.69 6.36 23.28
N ASN A 86 -13.38 5.22 23.39
CA ASN A 86 -13.22 4.32 24.54
C ASN A 86 -11.81 3.71 24.60
N ASP A 87 -11.25 3.32 23.45
CA ASP A 87 -9.91 2.73 23.40
C ASP A 87 -8.82 3.77 23.63
N VAL A 88 -9.03 4.99 23.13
CA VAL A 88 -8.18 6.16 23.43
C VAL A 88 -8.14 6.43 24.93
N GLN A 89 -9.30 6.46 25.58
CA GLN A 89 -9.38 6.68 27.03
C GLN A 89 -8.64 5.59 27.81
N LYS A 90 -8.76 4.32 27.41
CA LYS A 90 -7.98 3.23 28.01
C LYS A 90 -6.48 3.41 27.81
N LEU A 91 -6.03 3.74 26.60
CA LEU A 91 -4.61 3.99 26.33
C LEU A 91 -4.06 5.18 27.12
N LEU A 92 -4.87 6.21 27.35
CA LEU A 92 -4.49 7.37 28.18
C LEU A 92 -4.47 7.04 29.68
N ALA A 93 -5.35 6.15 30.16
CA ALA A 93 -5.47 5.77 31.56
C ALA A 93 -4.48 4.68 31.98
N ASP A 94 -4.40 3.59 31.20
CA ASP A 94 -3.57 2.42 31.49
C ASP A 94 -2.12 2.61 31.01
N GLY A 95 -1.90 3.59 30.15
CA GLY A 95 -0.63 3.86 29.46
C GLY A 95 -0.55 3.21 28.07
N TYR A 96 0.16 3.87 27.17
CA TYR A 96 0.41 3.41 25.80
C TYR A 96 1.88 3.07 25.58
N ILE A 97 2.15 2.19 24.61
CA ILE A 97 3.51 1.88 24.18
C ILE A 97 3.95 2.82 23.05
N LYS A 98 5.25 3.10 22.96
CA LYS A 98 5.79 3.78 21.78
C LYS A 98 5.78 2.82 20.58
N PRO A 99 5.49 3.30 19.36
CA PRO A 99 5.57 2.48 18.17
C PRO A 99 6.98 1.90 18.00
N ARG A 100 7.07 0.73 17.34
CA ARG A 100 8.34 0.08 17.07
C ARG A 100 9.24 0.98 16.22
N SER A 101 10.54 1.01 16.54
CA SER A 101 11.53 1.79 15.81
C SER A 101 11.59 1.40 14.33
N GLY A 102 11.85 2.40 13.50
CA GLY A 102 12.07 2.26 12.06
C GLY A 102 13.08 3.29 11.57
N THR A 103 13.04 3.58 10.27
CA THR A 103 13.91 4.56 9.62
C THR A 103 13.11 5.83 9.35
N ASP A 104 13.63 6.96 9.82
CA ASP A 104 13.14 8.27 9.40
C ASP A 104 13.91 8.71 8.16
N VAL A 105 13.19 8.92 7.05
CA VAL A 105 13.78 9.39 5.78
C VAL A 105 13.84 10.92 5.71
N GLY A 106 13.34 11.63 6.72
CA GLY A 106 13.55 13.06 6.93
C GLY A 106 12.52 14.01 6.31
N ASP A 107 11.68 13.54 5.39
CA ASP A 107 10.73 14.40 4.69
C ASP A 107 9.43 14.61 5.48
N HIS A 108 8.73 13.53 5.83
CA HIS A 108 7.42 13.58 6.48
C HIS A 108 7.25 12.43 7.48
N PRO A 109 6.71 12.68 8.69
CA PRO A 109 6.46 11.62 9.66
C PRO A 109 5.36 10.65 9.19
N PRO A 110 5.21 9.48 9.83
CA PRO A 110 4.16 8.52 9.50
C PRO A 110 2.75 9.13 9.51
N ILE A 111 1.85 8.50 8.75
CA ILE A 111 0.45 8.93 8.61
C ILE A 111 -0.24 8.83 9.97
N THR A 112 -0.73 9.97 10.47
CA THR A 112 -1.24 10.15 11.83
C THR A 112 -2.56 10.91 11.80
N PRO A 113 -3.56 10.56 12.63
CA PRO A 113 -4.74 11.40 12.83
C PRO A 113 -4.39 12.73 13.52
N MET A 114 -4.87 13.84 12.96
CA MET A 114 -4.61 15.21 13.44
C MET A 114 -5.85 15.92 13.98
N ARG A 115 -7.05 15.43 13.63
CA ARG A 115 -8.33 15.96 14.13
C ARG A 115 -9.37 14.85 14.22
N SER A 116 -10.24 14.89 15.24
CA SER A 116 -11.41 14.00 15.30
C SER A 116 -12.40 14.34 14.17
N ALA A 117 -13.05 13.32 13.62
CA ALA A 117 -14.08 13.46 12.61
C ALA A 117 -15.31 12.59 12.92
N LEU A 118 -16.42 12.89 12.26
CA LEU A 118 -17.63 12.08 12.19
C LEU A 118 -17.86 11.70 10.73
N GLU A 119 -18.53 10.58 10.50
CA GLU A 119 -18.82 10.07 9.16
C GLU A 119 -19.55 11.09 8.28
N ASP A 120 -20.55 11.77 8.84
CA ASP A 120 -21.34 12.80 8.13
C ASP A 120 -20.49 13.96 7.59
N MET A 121 -19.35 14.26 8.21
CA MET A 121 -18.44 15.33 7.74
C MET A 121 -17.56 14.90 6.57
N LEU A 122 -17.23 13.61 6.48
CA LEU A 122 -16.27 13.09 5.49
C LEU A 122 -16.98 12.44 4.29
N GLY A 123 -18.16 11.88 4.52
CA GLY A 123 -18.82 10.94 3.63
C GLY A 123 -18.19 9.54 3.73
N TYR A 124 -18.93 8.54 3.25
CA TYR A 124 -18.65 7.12 3.47
C TYR A 124 -17.21 6.69 3.12
N ASP A 125 -16.73 6.96 1.91
CA ASP A 125 -15.43 6.46 1.47
C ASP A 125 -14.24 7.12 2.20
N ALA A 126 -14.28 8.44 2.37
CA ALA A 126 -13.24 9.16 3.11
C ALA A 126 -13.26 8.80 4.60
N TRP A 127 -14.44 8.56 5.17
CA TRP A 127 -14.59 8.07 6.53
C TRP A 127 -13.91 6.71 6.74
N ARG A 128 -14.06 5.76 5.80
CA ARG A 128 -13.40 4.45 5.89
C ARG A 128 -11.87 4.55 5.90
N VAL A 129 -11.31 5.42 5.06
CA VAL A 129 -9.85 5.69 5.07
C VAL A 129 -9.43 6.33 6.39
N TYR A 130 -10.15 7.34 6.85
CA TYR A 130 -9.88 8.02 8.13
C TYR A 130 -9.97 7.07 9.34
N GLN A 131 -11.02 6.24 9.40
CA GLN A 131 -11.23 5.27 10.46
C GLN A 131 -10.07 4.28 10.52
N TYR A 132 -9.61 3.80 9.35
CA TYR A 132 -8.45 2.92 9.26
C TYR A 132 -7.18 3.61 9.78
N VAL A 133 -6.91 4.86 9.38
CA VAL A 133 -5.76 5.63 9.90
C VAL A 133 -5.80 5.74 11.42
N CYS A 134 -6.98 6.02 12.00
CA CYS A 134 -7.15 6.09 13.45
C CYS A 134 -6.90 4.74 14.12
N GLN A 135 -7.55 3.67 13.65
CA GLN A 135 -7.39 2.33 14.22
C GLN A 135 -5.95 1.82 14.11
N HIS A 136 -5.29 2.09 12.98
CA HIS A 136 -3.88 1.72 12.78
C HIS A 136 -2.98 2.48 13.74
N PHE A 137 -3.15 3.81 13.87
CA PHE A 137 -2.40 4.62 14.82
C PHE A 137 -2.54 4.11 16.26
N LEU A 138 -3.78 3.91 16.73
CA LEU A 138 -4.04 3.35 18.06
C LEU A 138 -3.49 1.94 18.22
N GLY A 139 -3.54 1.12 17.17
CA GLY A 139 -2.96 -0.22 17.13
C GLY A 139 -1.44 -0.20 17.33
N THR A 140 -0.73 0.80 16.79
CA THR A 140 0.72 0.96 16.99
C THR A 140 1.10 1.39 18.41
N LEU A 141 0.15 2.00 19.13
CA LEU A 141 0.29 2.43 20.52
C LEU A 141 -0.24 1.40 21.53
N SER A 142 -0.86 0.33 21.03
CA SER A 142 -1.46 -0.73 21.83
C SER A 142 -0.48 -1.87 22.08
N PRO A 143 -0.61 -2.61 23.20
CA PRO A 143 0.24 -3.75 23.49
C PRO A 143 0.08 -4.88 22.47
N ASP A 144 1.11 -5.72 22.35
CA ASP A 144 1.09 -6.91 21.51
C ASP A 144 -0.04 -7.88 21.88
N CYS A 145 -0.56 -8.57 20.88
CA CYS A 145 -1.44 -9.72 21.09
C CYS A 145 -0.59 -10.90 21.59
N LYS A 146 -1.04 -11.60 22.63
CA LYS A 146 -0.35 -12.77 23.21
C LYS A 146 -1.28 -13.97 23.17
N PHE A 147 -0.74 -15.10 22.71
CA PHE A 147 -1.49 -16.35 22.60
C PHE A 147 -0.63 -17.55 22.94
N ILE A 148 -1.28 -18.64 23.34
CA ILE A 148 -0.65 -19.94 23.57
C ILE A 148 -0.86 -20.79 22.33
N ARG A 149 0.24 -21.11 21.63
CA ARG A 149 0.24 -22.09 20.54
C ARG A 149 0.52 -23.47 21.11
N THR A 150 -0.41 -24.39 20.88
CA THR A 150 -0.28 -25.82 21.22
C THR A 150 -0.06 -26.60 19.92
N LYS A 151 1.05 -27.34 19.81
CA LYS A 151 1.30 -28.27 18.72
C LYS A 151 1.31 -29.69 19.29
N ILE A 152 0.56 -30.58 18.66
CA ILE A 152 0.50 -31.99 19.04
C ILE A 152 0.91 -32.82 17.83
N ASP A 153 1.90 -33.67 18.03
CA ASP A 153 2.41 -34.59 17.01
C ASP A 153 1.96 -36.01 17.34
N PHE A 154 1.45 -36.71 16.34
CA PHE A 154 0.87 -38.04 16.45
C PHE A 154 1.55 -39.01 15.50
N LEU A 155 1.58 -40.28 15.90
CA LEU A 155 2.00 -41.41 15.09
C LEU A 155 0.82 -42.37 14.90
N VAL A 156 0.55 -42.72 13.64
CA VAL A 156 -0.44 -43.73 13.27
C VAL A 156 0.26 -44.74 12.37
N GLY A 157 0.49 -45.96 12.85
CA GLY A 157 1.34 -46.93 12.16
C GLY A 157 2.74 -46.36 11.95
N VAL A 158 3.10 -46.06 10.69
CA VAL A 158 4.37 -45.43 10.29
C VAL A 158 4.25 -43.95 9.92
N GLU A 159 3.03 -43.42 9.87
CA GLU A 159 2.73 -42.08 9.36
C GLU A 159 2.69 -41.02 10.48
N PHE A 160 3.18 -39.82 10.17
CA PHE A 160 3.23 -38.70 11.11
C PHE A 160 2.16 -37.67 10.81
N PHE A 161 1.38 -37.32 11.83
CA PHE A 161 0.37 -36.27 11.76
C PHE A 161 0.65 -35.20 12.79
N ASN A 162 0.21 -33.97 12.52
CA ASN A 162 0.25 -32.91 13.52
C ASN A 162 -1.05 -32.13 13.52
N CYS A 163 -1.40 -31.58 14.69
CA CYS A 163 -2.43 -30.57 14.80
C CYS A 163 -1.90 -29.37 15.59
N THR A 164 -2.31 -28.17 15.18
CA THR A 164 -1.98 -26.93 15.87
C THR A 164 -3.25 -26.25 16.36
N GLY A 165 -3.21 -25.81 17.61
CA GLY A 165 -4.23 -25.01 18.26
C GLY A 165 -3.66 -23.72 18.80
N GLN A 166 -4.51 -22.72 18.95
CA GLN A 166 -4.16 -21.39 19.43
C GLN A 166 -5.25 -20.90 20.38
N ASN A 167 -4.86 -20.28 21.48
CA ASN A 167 -5.77 -19.68 22.46
C ASN A 167 -5.22 -18.31 22.86
N VAL A 168 -6.02 -17.26 22.67
CA VAL A 168 -5.60 -15.87 22.90
C VAL A 168 -5.68 -15.56 24.39
N THR A 169 -4.56 -15.13 24.98
CA THR A 169 -4.51 -14.72 26.39
C THR A 169 -4.62 -13.21 26.57
N VAL A 170 -4.10 -12.44 25.61
CA VAL A 170 -4.20 -10.97 25.59
C VAL A 170 -4.50 -10.55 24.16
N LYS A 171 -5.63 -9.87 23.92
CA LYS A 171 -5.99 -9.40 22.58
C LYS A 171 -5.04 -8.30 22.09
N GLY A 172 -4.63 -7.38 22.96
CA GLY A 172 -3.77 -6.27 22.58
C GLY A 172 -4.36 -5.46 21.43
N PHE A 173 -3.52 -5.04 20.48
CA PHE A 173 -3.94 -4.27 19.31
C PHE A 173 -5.02 -4.95 18.43
N THR A 174 -5.17 -6.30 18.49
CA THR A 174 -6.21 -6.98 17.69
C THR A 174 -7.62 -6.76 18.23
N SER A 175 -7.78 -6.11 19.40
CA SER A 175 -9.08 -5.60 19.87
C SER A 175 -9.58 -4.44 19.00
N LEU A 176 -8.67 -3.56 18.57
CA LEU A 176 -8.92 -2.43 17.67
C LEU A 176 -9.03 -2.86 16.20
N MET A 177 -8.35 -3.96 15.84
CA MET A 177 -8.27 -4.48 14.47
C MET A 177 -8.66 -5.96 14.44
N PRO A 178 -9.97 -6.29 14.55
CA PRO A 178 -10.44 -7.68 14.65
C PRO A 178 -10.11 -8.55 13.43
N TRP A 179 -9.97 -7.95 12.24
CA TRP A 179 -9.53 -8.67 11.04
C TRP A 179 -8.08 -9.17 11.12
N LEU A 180 -7.30 -8.68 12.08
CA LEU A 180 -5.97 -9.19 12.42
C LEU A 180 -5.99 -10.11 13.64
N ALA A 181 -7.15 -10.53 14.14
CA ALA A 181 -7.24 -11.45 15.26
C ALA A 181 -6.58 -12.81 14.96
N VAL A 182 -6.09 -13.46 16.01
CA VAL A 182 -5.58 -14.83 15.92
C VAL A 182 -6.78 -15.79 15.90
N SER A 183 -6.82 -16.70 14.92
CA SER A 183 -7.86 -17.74 14.84
C SER A 183 -7.70 -18.70 16.02
N GLU A 184 -8.70 -18.72 16.90
CA GLU A 184 -8.68 -19.55 18.10
C GLU A 184 -9.16 -20.97 17.80
N LYS A 185 -8.31 -21.94 18.11
CA LYS A 185 -8.61 -23.36 18.05
C LYS A 185 -8.09 -24.00 19.32
N SER A 186 -8.97 -24.20 20.28
CA SER A 186 -8.61 -24.87 21.53
C SER A 186 -8.42 -26.36 21.27
N LEU A 187 -7.30 -26.89 21.75
CA LEU A 187 -7.02 -28.32 21.73
C LEU A 187 -7.08 -28.86 23.15
N HIS A 188 -7.58 -30.09 23.29
CA HIS A 188 -7.61 -30.79 24.56
C HIS A 188 -6.20 -30.98 25.12
N ARG A 189 -6.11 -31.02 26.45
CA ARG A 189 -4.86 -31.41 27.11
C ARG A 189 -4.73 -32.92 26.98
N LEU A 190 -3.63 -33.35 26.36
CA LEU A 190 -3.30 -34.75 26.16
C LEU A 190 -1.92 -35.02 26.77
N THR A 191 -1.65 -36.28 27.08
CA THR A 191 -0.41 -36.75 27.68
C THR A 191 0.45 -37.50 26.67
N LYS A 192 1.79 -37.39 26.79
CA LYS A 192 2.70 -38.11 25.91
C LYS A 192 2.52 -39.62 26.08
N GLY A 193 2.38 -40.34 24.96
CA GLY A 193 2.11 -41.77 24.96
C GLY A 193 0.64 -42.15 25.07
N GLU A 194 -0.26 -41.19 25.27
CA GLU A 194 -1.70 -41.40 25.22
C GLU A 194 -2.10 -41.96 23.85
N LYS A 195 -2.99 -42.94 23.87
CA LYS A 195 -3.51 -43.61 22.68
C LYS A 195 -4.97 -43.21 22.52
N ILE A 196 -5.28 -42.63 21.37
CA ILE A 196 -6.64 -42.16 21.04
C ILE A 196 -7.19 -43.06 19.94
N GLU A 197 -8.46 -43.41 20.06
CA GLU A 197 -9.16 -44.20 19.05
C GLU A 197 -9.34 -43.39 17.77
N LEU A 198 -8.99 -43.99 16.64
CA LEU A 198 -9.19 -43.40 15.33
C LEU A 198 -10.65 -43.51 14.93
N SER A 199 -11.35 -42.37 14.88
CA SER A 199 -12.77 -42.34 14.50
C SER A 199 -12.99 -42.41 12.98
N LYS A 200 -12.22 -41.66 12.19
CA LYS A 200 -12.37 -41.58 10.72
C LYS A 200 -11.04 -41.27 10.05
N VAL A 201 -10.81 -41.87 8.89
CA VAL A 201 -9.72 -41.54 7.97
C VAL A 201 -10.33 -41.22 6.62
N GLU A 202 -9.94 -40.10 6.03
CA GLU A 202 -10.42 -39.64 4.72
C GLU A 202 -9.23 -39.35 3.82
N LEU A 203 -9.30 -39.83 2.58
CA LEU A 203 -8.35 -39.47 1.53
C LEU A 203 -8.97 -38.33 0.72
N TYR A 204 -8.22 -37.24 0.58
CA TYR A 204 -8.62 -36.10 -0.24
C TYR A 204 -7.76 -36.05 -1.49
N GLU A 205 -8.40 -36.07 -2.65
CA GLU A 205 -7.74 -35.81 -3.92
C GLU A 205 -7.72 -34.29 -4.17
N GLY A 206 -6.62 -33.80 -4.74
CA GLY A 206 -6.44 -32.40 -5.08
C GLY A 206 -5.68 -32.25 -6.38
N TYR A 207 -5.93 -31.16 -7.10
CA TYR A 207 -5.23 -30.82 -8.33
C TYR A 207 -4.42 -29.54 -8.12
N THR A 208 -3.26 -29.44 -8.76
CA THR A 208 -2.53 -28.18 -8.84
C THR A 208 -3.27 -27.22 -9.76
N ALA A 209 -3.45 -25.98 -9.34
CA ALA A 209 -3.95 -24.90 -10.19
C ALA A 209 -2.78 -23.99 -10.61
N PRO A 210 -2.86 -23.33 -11.78
CA PRO A 210 -1.94 -22.26 -12.10
C PRO A 210 -2.03 -21.13 -11.05
N PRO A 211 -0.97 -20.32 -10.86
CA PRO A 211 -1.05 -19.14 -10.01
C PRO A 211 -2.19 -18.22 -10.47
N ASP A 212 -2.87 -17.64 -9.49
CA ASP A 212 -3.89 -16.64 -9.75
C ASP A 212 -3.26 -15.33 -10.27
N TYR A 213 -4.08 -14.46 -10.86
CA TYR A 213 -3.62 -13.12 -11.20
C TYR A 213 -3.25 -12.35 -9.94
N LEU A 214 -2.21 -11.50 -10.05
CA LEU A 214 -1.85 -10.59 -8.96
C LEU A 214 -3.06 -9.72 -8.59
N SER A 215 -3.28 -9.52 -7.31
CA SER A 215 -4.08 -8.40 -6.80
C SER A 215 -3.29 -7.09 -6.92
N GLU A 216 -3.97 -5.94 -6.92
CA GLU A 216 -3.28 -4.65 -6.85
C GLU A 216 -2.40 -4.53 -5.59
N SER A 217 -2.80 -5.10 -4.45
CA SER A 217 -1.98 -5.12 -3.23
C SER A 217 -0.68 -5.93 -3.39
N GLU A 218 -0.75 -7.05 -4.11
CA GLU A 218 0.44 -7.85 -4.46
C GLU A 218 1.32 -7.13 -5.48
N LEU A 219 0.70 -6.49 -6.49
CA LEU A 219 1.42 -5.66 -7.45
C LEU A 219 2.15 -4.50 -6.76
N ILE A 220 1.48 -3.77 -5.87
CA ILE A 220 2.11 -2.72 -5.05
C ILE A 220 3.31 -3.30 -4.30
N SER A 221 3.16 -4.47 -3.67
CA SER A 221 4.26 -5.14 -2.96
C SER A 221 5.44 -5.53 -3.84
N LEU A 222 5.17 -5.94 -5.08
CA LEU A 222 6.22 -6.22 -6.06
C LEU A 222 6.89 -4.94 -6.55
N MET A 223 6.13 -3.85 -6.74
CA MET A 223 6.69 -2.55 -7.13
C MET A 223 7.68 -2.03 -6.07
N GLU A 224 7.30 -2.02 -4.80
CA GLU A 224 8.20 -1.62 -3.69
C GLU A 224 9.43 -2.54 -3.61
N LYS A 225 9.23 -3.87 -3.62
CA LYS A 225 10.34 -4.83 -3.54
C LYS A 225 11.37 -4.66 -4.67
N ASN A 226 10.93 -4.23 -5.84
CA ASN A 226 11.79 -4.03 -7.01
C ASN A 226 12.19 -2.56 -7.22
N GLY A 227 11.84 -1.65 -6.32
CA GLY A 227 12.15 -0.22 -6.45
C GLY A 227 11.50 0.46 -7.66
N ILE A 228 10.32 0.00 -8.08
CA ILE A 228 9.57 0.51 -9.23
C ILE A 228 8.57 1.57 -8.78
N GLY A 229 8.82 2.81 -9.18
CA GLY A 229 8.03 3.96 -8.79
C GLY A 229 8.39 4.49 -7.41
N THR A 230 7.85 5.66 -7.09
CA THR A 230 7.96 6.29 -5.77
C THR A 230 6.59 6.29 -5.08
N ASP A 231 6.57 6.66 -3.81
CA ASP A 231 5.37 7.08 -3.08
C ASP A 231 4.44 7.92 -3.99
N ALA A 232 5.00 8.88 -4.74
CA ALA A 232 4.21 9.76 -5.58
C ALA A 232 3.68 9.13 -6.87
N SER A 233 4.38 8.12 -7.42
CA SER A 233 4.13 7.61 -8.77
C SER A 233 3.44 6.24 -8.81
N ILE A 234 3.56 5.40 -7.76
CA ILE A 234 2.94 4.07 -7.73
C ILE A 234 1.43 4.11 -8.03
N PRO A 235 0.61 4.95 -7.36
CA PRO A 235 -0.83 5.03 -7.64
C PRO A 235 -1.13 5.40 -9.09
N VAL A 236 -0.36 6.35 -9.62
CA VAL A 236 -0.51 6.88 -10.97
C VAL A 236 -0.11 5.82 -12.01
N HIS A 237 0.97 5.07 -11.77
CA HIS A 237 1.40 4.00 -12.66
C HIS A 237 0.33 2.92 -12.81
N ILE A 238 -0.24 2.46 -11.69
CA ILE A 238 -1.30 1.45 -11.67
C ILE A 238 -2.57 1.98 -12.36
N ASN A 239 -2.92 3.25 -12.13
CA ASN A 239 -4.06 3.88 -12.78
C ASN A 239 -3.86 3.99 -14.30
N ASN A 240 -2.69 4.47 -14.75
CA ASN A 240 -2.38 4.66 -16.16
C ASN A 240 -2.47 3.37 -16.97
N ILE A 241 -1.95 2.25 -16.44
CA ILE A 241 -2.04 0.96 -17.15
C ILE A 241 -3.49 0.44 -17.23
N SER A 242 -4.33 0.81 -16.27
CA SER A 242 -5.75 0.48 -16.26
C SER A 242 -6.54 1.35 -17.24
N GLU A 243 -6.36 2.68 -17.19
CA GLU A 243 -7.03 3.64 -18.10
C GLU A 243 -6.64 3.42 -19.56
N ARG A 244 -5.39 3.01 -19.82
CA ARG A 244 -4.90 2.67 -21.16
C ARG A 244 -5.33 1.27 -21.63
N ASN A 245 -6.14 0.56 -20.83
CA ASN A 245 -6.64 -0.78 -21.11
C ASN A 245 -5.53 -1.83 -21.33
N TYR A 246 -4.35 -1.63 -20.75
CA TYR A 246 -3.31 -2.66 -20.72
C TYR A 246 -3.65 -3.77 -19.73
N VAL A 247 -4.36 -3.40 -18.66
CA VAL A 247 -4.90 -4.32 -17.67
C VAL A 247 -6.35 -3.99 -17.37
N GLN A 248 -7.15 -5.01 -17.08
CA GLN A 248 -8.51 -4.87 -16.57
C GLN A 248 -8.60 -5.45 -15.17
N VAL A 249 -9.11 -4.67 -14.22
CA VAL A 249 -9.25 -5.07 -12.83
C VAL A 249 -10.50 -5.97 -12.69
N GLN A 250 -10.28 -7.25 -12.41
CA GLN A 250 -11.35 -8.22 -12.17
C GLN A 250 -11.85 -8.18 -10.71
N ALA A 251 -12.87 -9.01 -10.41
CA ALA A 251 -13.35 -9.25 -9.05
C ALA A 251 -12.18 -9.59 -8.10
N GLY A 252 -12.22 -9.04 -6.88
CA GLY A 252 -11.09 -9.14 -5.94
C GLY A 252 -9.94 -8.18 -6.25
N ARG A 253 -10.14 -7.19 -7.12
CA ARG A 253 -9.15 -6.18 -7.54
C ARG A 253 -7.88 -6.79 -8.11
N ARG A 254 -8.04 -7.77 -9.01
CA ARG A 254 -6.95 -8.48 -9.69
C ARG A 254 -6.76 -7.98 -11.10
N PRO A 255 -5.65 -7.27 -11.43
CA PRO A 255 -5.37 -6.90 -12.80
C PRO A 255 -5.15 -8.14 -13.67
N SER A 256 -6.03 -8.33 -14.63
CA SER A 256 -5.90 -9.33 -15.70
C SER A 256 -5.44 -8.64 -16.98
N GLN A 257 -4.62 -9.31 -17.76
CA GLN A 257 -4.16 -8.78 -19.04
C GLN A 257 -4.96 -9.41 -20.19
N PRO A 258 -5.44 -8.63 -21.17
CA PRO A 258 -5.84 -9.17 -22.46
C PRO A 258 -4.59 -9.75 -23.16
N PHE A 259 -4.69 -10.97 -23.71
CA PHE A 259 -3.57 -11.68 -24.36
C PHE A 259 -2.84 -10.85 -25.45
N SER A 260 -3.53 -9.92 -26.12
CA SER A 260 -2.96 -9.06 -27.16
C SER A 260 -2.02 -7.97 -26.63
N CYS A 261 -2.09 -7.61 -25.35
CA CYS A 261 -1.32 -6.49 -24.80
C CYS A 261 0.15 -6.85 -24.49
N CYS A 262 0.43 -8.08 -24.09
CA CYS A 262 1.80 -8.52 -23.76
C CYS A 262 2.77 -8.39 -24.94
N ALA A 263 2.38 -8.85 -26.12
CA ALA A 263 3.21 -8.81 -27.32
C ALA A 263 3.54 -7.36 -27.71
N THR A 264 2.53 -6.48 -27.67
CA THR A 264 2.68 -5.07 -27.98
C THR A 264 3.54 -4.34 -26.96
N PHE A 265 3.36 -4.63 -25.66
CA PHE A 265 4.18 -4.04 -24.61
C PHE A 265 5.64 -4.48 -24.74
N GLN A 266 5.90 -5.77 -24.99
CA GLN A 266 7.25 -6.28 -25.20
C GLN A 266 7.93 -5.63 -26.40
N GLN A 267 7.20 -5.41 -27.49
CA GLN A 267 7.71 -4.69 -28.67
C GLN A 267 8.00 -3.22 -28.36
N LYS A 268 7.08 -2.51 -27.68
CA LYS A 268 7.27 -1.11 -27.26
C LYS A 268 8.45 -0.96 -26.31
N PHE A 269 8.58 -1.85 -25.32
CA PHE A 269 9.72 -1.86 -24.39
C PHE A 269 11.03 -2.14 -25.13
N SER A 270 11.05 -3.14 -26.02
CA SER A 270 12.24 -3.43 -26.83
C SER A 270 12.63 -2.25 -27.72
N TYR A 271 11.65 -1.54 -28.28
CA TYR A 271 11.88 -0.32 -29.04
C TYR A 271 12.45 0.80 -28.17
N PHE A 272 11.87 1.03 -26.99
CA PHE A 272 12.34 2.01 -26.01
C PHE A 272 13.79 1.74 -25.60
N VAL A 273 14.11 0.51 -25.17
CA VAL A 273 15.49 0.13 -24.78
C VAL A 273 16.48 0.35 -25.93
N LYS A 274 16.11 0.02 -27.17
CA LYS A 274 16.95 0.26 -28.36
C LYS A 274 17.12 1.74 -28.72
N LYS A 275 16.28 2.63 -28.16
CA LYS A 275 16.24 4.05 -28.49
C LYS A 275 16.48 4.95 -27.27
N ILE A 276 16.82 4.37 -26.12
CA ILE A 276 17.01 5.14 -24.88
C ILE A 276 18.18 6.13 -25.01
N GLU A 277 19.26 5.73 -25.70
CA GLU A 277 20.39 6.62 -26.02
C GLU A 277 19.97 7.85 -26.83
N ASN A 278 18.92 7.74 -27.66
CA ASN A 278 18.38 8.89 -28.39
C ASN A 278 17.58 9.83 -27.47
N MET A 279 16.96 9.29 -26.41
CA MET A 279 16.29 10.09 -25.38
C MET A 279 17.32 10.74 -24.45
N ASP A 280 18.36 10.01 -24.05
CA ASP A 280 19.47 10.54 -23.26
C ASP A 280 20.17 11.66 -24.05
N SER A 281 20.43 11.44 -25.35
CA SER A 281 20.94 12.48 -26.23
C SER A 281 19.98 13.66 -26.41
N LEU A 282 18.66 13.48 -26.34
CA LEU A 282 17.68 14.57 -26.37
C LEU A 282 17.66 15.39 -25.07
N PHE A 283 17.79 14.72 -23.92
CA PHE A 283 17.87 15.37 -22.62
C PHE A 283 19.24 16.05 -22.39
N GLU A 284 20.30 15.52 -23.00
CA GLU A 284 21.64 16.12 -23.01
C GLU A 284 21.88 17.09 -24.18
N ALA A 285 20.98 17.15 -25.16
CA ALA A 285 21.09 18.07 -26.29
C ALA A 285 21.00 19.52 -25.81
N GLN A 286 22.12 20.23 -25.89
CA GLN A 286 22.13 21.69 -25.87
C GLN A 286 21.70 22.17 -27.25
N PHE A 287 20.52 22.79 -27.35
CA PHE A 287 20.09 23.41 -28.60
C PHE A 287 21.00 24.60 -28.91
N SER A 288 21.42 24.70 -30.18
CA SER A 288 22.25 25.79 -30.70
C SER A 288 21.72 27.16 -30.25
N PRO A 289 22.59 28.15 -30.02
CA PRO A 289 22.16 29.49 -29.66
C PRO A 289 21.22 30.04 -30.75
N LEU A 290 19.95 30.22 -30.41
CA LEU A 290 19.06 31.05 -31.19
C LEU A 290 19.61 32.48 -31.09
N SER A 291 19.75 33.18 -32.21
CA SER A 291 20.42 34.48 -32.30
C SER A 291 19.81 35.62 -31.46
N ASP A 292 18.77 35.36 -30.65
CA ASP A 292 18.18 36.28 -29.68
C ASP A 292 17.62 35.60 -28.41
N GLY A 293 17.94 34.32 -28.15
CA GLY A 293 17.45 33.58 -26.98
C GLY A 293 18.57 33.24 -26.00
N LYS A 294 18.56 33.84 -24.80
CA LYS A 294 19.62 33.64 -23.79
C LYS A 294 19.65 32.23 -23.16
N CYS A 295 18.55 31.46 -23.23
CA CYS A 295 18.43 30.18 -22.53
C CYS A 295 18.21 29.00 -23.49
N PRO A 296 19.09 27.98 -23.48
CA PRO A 296 19.00 26.80 -24.37
C PRO A 296 18.06 25.69 -23.83
N ARG A 297 17.30 25.92 -22.75
CA ARG A 297 16.40 24.91 -22.14
C ARG A 297 14.94 25.10 -22.55
N TYR A 298 14.13 24.05 -22.38
CA TYR A 298 12.69 24.07 -22.59
C TYR A 298 12.00 25.22 -21.84
N MET A 299 11.17 26.00 -22.55
CA MET A 299 10.34 27.07 -21.98
C MET A 299 8.89 26.63 -21.87
N LYS A 300 8.19 27.10 -20.83
CA LYS A 300 6.77 26.83 -20.60
C LYS A 300 5.92 27.80 -21.42
N TYR A 301 5.06 27.28 -22.29
CA TYR A 301 4.08 28.11 -23.00
C TYR A 301 2.89 28.46 -22.09
N ILE A 302 2.59 29.75 -21.98
CA ILE A 302 1.45 30.29 -21.26
C ILE A 302 0.49 30.87 -22.29
N SER A 303 -0.64 30.19 -22.46
CA SER A 303 -1.66 30.48 -23.49
C SER A 303 -2.59 31.64 -23.15
N SER A 304 -2.56 32.16 -21.91
CA SER A 304 -3.34 33.34 -21.53
C SER A 304 -2.89 34.57 -22.31
N LEU A 305 -3.81 35.37 -22.83
CA LEU A 305 -3.50 36.57 -23.63
C LEU A 305 -2.88 37.70 -22.78
N PRO A 306 -1.76 38.33 -23.21
CA PRO A 306 -0.97 37.97 -24.40
C PRO A 306 -0.15 36.70 -24.17
N SER A 307 -0.11 35.83 -25.18
CA SER A 307 0.62 34.57 -25.12
C SER A 307 2.11 34.80 -24.93
N ARG A 308 2.72 34.01 -24.04
CA ARG A 308 4.11 34.20 -23.61
C ARG A 308 4.80 32.87 -23.33
N LEU A 309 6.11 32.86 -23.43
CA LEU A 309 6.97 31.76 -23.01
C LEU A 309 7.64 32.17 -21.69
N PHE A 310 7.63 31.28 -20.69
CA PHE A 310 8.32 31.47 -19.42
C PHE A 310 9.48 30.51 -19.30
N CYS A 311 10.67 31.04 -19.01
CA CYS A 311 11.83 30.24 -18.67
C CYS A 311 11.92 30.08 -17.14
N GLY A 312 11.65 28.88 -16.63
CA GLY A 312 11.75 28.61 -15.19
C GLY A 312 13.16 28.69 -14.61
N THR A 313 14.20 28.60 -15.46
CA THR A 313 15.60 28.64 -15.03
C THR A 313 16.16 30.06 -14.97
N CYS A 314 15.76 30.91 -15.91
CA CYS A 314 16.23 32.30 -15.99
C CYS A 314 15.22 33.28 -15.38
N GLU A 315 14.04 32.80 -14.98
CA GLU A 315 12.90 33.59 -14.50
C GLU A 315 12.46 34.70 -15.48
N GLU A 316 12.80 34.57 -16.75
CA GLU A 316 12.47 35.53 -17.81
C GLU A 316 11.20 35.13 -18.57
N VAL A 317 10.49 36.15 -19.06
CA VAL A 317 9.27 36.02 -19.88
C VAL A 317 9.55 36.56 -21.27
N TYR A 318 9.26 35.77 -22.29
CA TYR A 318 9.37 36.14 -23.70
C TYR A 318 7.97 36.26 -24.32
N PHE A 319 7.71 37.35 -25.03
CA PHE A 319 6.43 37.55 -25.72
C PHE A 319 6.40 36.80 -27.04
N VAL A 320 5.32 36.07 -27.30
CA VAL A 320 5.13 35.40 -28.58
C VAL A 320 4.67 36.44 -29.62
N PRO A 321 5.20 36.40 -30.87
CA PRO A 321 4.77 37.32 -31.92
C PRO A 321 3.26 37.28 -32.13
N GLN A 322 2.59 38.43 -32.09
CA GLN A 322 1.12 38.54 -32.17
C GLN A 322 0.51 38.01 -33.49
N LYS A 323 1.33 37.79 -34.52
CA LYS A 323 0.94 37.23 -35.83
C LYS A 323 1.65 35.90 -36.17
N GLY A 324 2.34 35.29 -35.20
CA GLY A 324 3.03 34.01 -35.39
C GLY A 324 2.06 32.83 -35.26
N THR A 325 2.19 31.81 -36.11
CA THR A 325 1.53 30.52 -35.92
C THR A 325 2.43 29.57 -35.15
N ILE A 326 2.01 29.14 -33.96
CA ILE A 326 2.68 28.05 -33.23
C ILE A 326 2.28 26.74 -33.91
N LYS A 327 3.23 26.03 -34.51
CA LYS A 327 3.03 24.65 -34.99
C LYS A 327 3.59 23.69 -33.98
N LEU A 328 2.80 22.71 -33.54
CA LEU A 328 3.35 21.55 -32.85
C LEU A 328 4.34 20.83 -33.76
N TYR A 329 5.57 20.64 -33.30
CA TYR A 329 6.56 19.90 -34.05
C TYR A 329 6.20 18.41 -34.03
N LYS A 330 5.68 17.92 -35.16
CA LYS A 330 5.34 16.52 -35.47
C LYS A 330 4.39 15.87 -34.46
N GLU A 331 3.16 15.58 -34.90
CA GLU A 331 2.39 14.48 -34.31
C GLU A 331 3.15 13.18 -34.59
N ILE A 332 4.01 12.77 -33.67
CA ILE A 332 4.74 11.52 -33.78
C ILE A 332 3.72 10.41 -33.50
N MET A 333 3.18 9.85 -34.58
CA MET A 333 2.42 8.61 -34.51
C MET A 333 3.36 7.49 -34.04
N CYS A 334 2.91 6.69 -33.07
CA CYS A 334 3.66 5.51 -32.67
C CYS A 334 3.79 4.59 -33.91
N PRO A 335 5.01 4.27 -34.39
CA PRO A 335 5.20 3.46 -35.58
C PRO A 335 4.67 2.02 -35.43
N LEU A 336 4.36 1.62 -34.20
CA LEU A 336 3.81 0.31 -33.86
C LEU A 336 2.28 0.26 -33.82
N GLU A 337 1.58 1.40 -33.65
CA GLU A 337 0.11 1.38 -33.46
C GLU A 337 -0.70 2.26 -34.40
N ARG A 338 -0.10 3.15 -35.21
CA ARG A 338 -0.88 4.11 -36.04
C ARG A 338 -2.01 4.82 -35.24
N THR A 339 -1.84 4.97 -33.93
CA THR A 339 -2.69 5.77 -33.05
C THR A 339 -1.89 6.95 -32.51
N THR A 340 -2.56 8.09 -32.38
CA THR A 340 -2.00 9.33 -31.87
C THR A 340 -1.73 9.16 -30.37
N LEU A 341 -0.49 9.42 -29.95
CA LEU A 341 -0.17 9.59 -28.53
C LEU A 341 -0.79 10.92 -28.09
N SER A 342 -1.97 10.87 -27.47
CA SER A 342 -2.48 12.01 -26.71
C SER A 342 -1.63 12.15 -25.44
N PHE A 343 -0.78 13.16 -25.42
CA PHE A 343 -0.04 13.61 -24.23
C PHE A 343 -0.96 14.35 -23.26
#